data_AF-A0A0N8PRF6-F1
#
_entry.id   AF-A0A0N8PRF6-F1
#
_cell.length_a   1.000
_cell.length_b   1.000
_cell.length_c   1.000
_cell.angle_alpha   90.00
_cell.angle_beta   90.00
_cell.angle_gamma   90.00
#
_symmetry.space_group_name_H-M   'P 1'
#
loop_
_entity.id
_entity.type
_entity.pdbx_description
1 polymer ?
#
loop_
_entity_poly.entity_id
_entity_poly.type
_entity_poly.pdbx_seq_one_letter_code
_entity_poly.pdbx_strand_id
1 'polypeptide(L)'
;MTPTPLFPQYFAMPVSFLYLLLIFAWQGAGNATVRKIFLAVLVLFAVAVYAPEALPLMSRVRDRQQWSGVTTRRVASDVRTILREHGLDTGQPVATLAPLYVMEANLPIYPELATGPFLYRVGDLLTPEQRARYVGTSPATIGALLDRNPPAAILVKFESEGKLDTPLIAYATSHGYQRIGIPNSRGELYLRPPQ
;
A
#
# COMPACT_ATOMS: atom_id res chain seq x y z
N MET A 1 6.03 -3.62 27.02
CA MET A 1 5.78 -4.26 25.72
C MET A 1 5.65 -3.16 24.69
N THR A 2 6.60 -3.03 23.76
CA THR A 2 6.49 -2.07 22.65
C THR A 2 5.71 -2.71 21.51
N PRO A 3 4.78 -1.99 20.85
CA PRO A 3 4.06 -2.54 19.71
C PRO A 3 5.03 -2.85 18.58
N THR A 4 4.98 -4.10 18.09
CA THR A 4 5.72 -4.56 16.92
C THR A 4 4.77 -4.73 15.74
N PRO A 5 5.05 -4.14 14.56
CA PRO A 5 6.25 -3.35 14.25
C PRO A 5 6.19 -1.91 14.77
N LEU A 6 7.37 -1.34 15.07
CA LEU A 6 7.51 0.07 15.41
C LEU A 6 7.33 0.90 14.14
N PHE A 7 6.23 1.65 14.09
CA PHE A 7 5.96 2.59 13.00
C PHE A 7 6.54 3.98 13.35
N PRO A 8 7.24 4.67 12.42
CA PRO A 8 7.80 6.00 12.67
C PRO A 8 6.79 7.02 13.21
N GLN A 9 5.52 6.87 12.83
CA GLN A 9 4.40 7.72 13.28
C GLN A 9 4.21 7.67 14.79
N TYR A 10 4.56 6.58 15.46
CA TYR A 10 4.46 6.47 16.93
C TYR A 10 5.40 7.43 17.66
N PHE A 11 6.45 7.90 17.00
CA PHE A 11 7.40 8.87 17.56
C PHE A 11 7.00 10.32 17.31
N ALA A 12 5.99 10.59 16.46
CA ALA A 12 5.57 11.96 16.16
C ALA A 12 5.11 12.74 17.40
N MET A 13 4.41 12.05 18.32
CA MET A 13 3.93 12.64 19.56
C MET A 13 5.07 12.94 20.57
N PRO A 14 5.96 11.98 20.91
CA PRO A 14 7.16 12.28 21.72
C PRO A 14 8.03 13.41 21.15
N VAL A 15 8.20 13.47 19.83
CA VAL A 15 8.99 14.52 19.14
C VAL A 15 8.36 15.90 19.34
N SER A 16 7.04 15.99 19.40
CA SER A 16 6.34 17.26 19.67
C SER A 16 6.66 17.81 21.06
N PHE A 17 6.70 16.94 22.08
CA PHE A 17 7.11 17.32 23.45
C PHE A 17 8.60 17.64 23.56
N LEU A 18 9.44 16.97 22.76
CA LEU A 18 10.85 17.31 22.66
C LEU A 18 11.04 18.76 22.20
N TYR A 19 10.29 19.24 21.20
CA TYR A 19 10.38 20.65 20.77
C TYR A 19 10.04 21.63 21.91
N LEU A 20 9.02 21.34 22.72
CA LEU A 20 8.67 22.17 23.88
C LEU A 20 9.80 22.17 24.93
N LEU A 21 10.33 20.99 25.26
CA LEU A 21 11.48 20.85 26.17
C LEU A 21 12.70 21.64 25.69
N LEU A 22 12.95 21.65 24.38
CA LEU A 22 14.05 22.41 23.78
C LEU A 22 13.82 23.92 23.86
N ILE A 23 12.58 24.39 23.72
CA ILE A 23 12.23 25.81 23.92
C ILE A 23 12.43 26.22 25.38
N PHE A 24 12.04 25.39 26.34
CA PHE A 24 12.26 25.67 27.77
C PHE A 24 13.74 25.61 28.16
N ALA A 25 14.48 24.61 27.68
CA ALA A 25 15.94 24.52 27.87
C ALA A 25 16.67 25.74 27.28
N TRP A 26 16.18 26.25 26.14
CA TRP A 26 16.68 27.46 25.48
C TRP A 26 16.40 28.74 26.28
N GLN A 27 15.29 28.83 27.03
CA GLN A 27 15.04 29.96 27.93
C GLN A 27 15.87 29.88 29.22
N GLY A 28 16.16 28.69 29.73
CA GLY A 28 16.99 28.49 30.93
C GLY A 28 18.50 28.72 30.71
N ALA A 29 18.96 28.70 29.46
CA ALA A 29 20.37 28.98 29.12
C ALA A 29 20.67 30.49 29.22
N GLY A 30 21.19 30.94 30.36
CA GLY A 30 21.35 32.35 30.72
C GLY A 30 22.29 33.21 29.86
N ASN A 31 23.04 32.64 28.90
CA ASN A 31 23.93 33.40 28.00
C ASN A 31 23.59 33.15 26.52
N ALA A 32 23.50 34.23 25.73
CA ALA A 32 23.24 34.20 24.29
C ALA A 32 24.24 33.34 23.50
N THR A 33 25.51 33.25 23.93
CA THR A 33 26.51 32.40 23.29
C THR A 33 26.24 30.92 23.52
N VAL A 34 25.90 30.53 24.76
CA VAL A 34 25.56 29.14 25.12
C VAL A 34 24.31 28.70 24.36
N ARG A 35 23.31 29.58 24.25
CA ARG A 35 22.14 29.39 23.41
C ARG A 35 22.55 29.08 21.96
N LYS A 36 23.27 29.98 21.28
CA LYS A 36 23.69 29.78 19.88
C LYS A 36 24.44 28.44 19.66
N ILE A 37 25.34 28.06 20.57
CA ILE A 37 26.06 26.79 20.51
C ILE A 37 25.08 25.61 20.65
N PHE A 38 24.16 25.66 21.60
CA PHE A 38 23.15 24.62 21.81
C PHE A 38 22.27 24.41 20.58
N LEU A 39 21.77 25.48 19.95
CA LEU A 39 21.02 25.36 18.68
C LEU A 39 21.87 24.80 17.56
N ALA A 40 23.13 25.25 17.41
CA ALA A 40 24.01 24.75 16.37
C ALA A 40 24.25 23.24 16.52
N VAL A 41 24.50 22.76 17.74
CA VAL A 41 24.64 21.33 18.04
C VAL A 41 23.35 20.58 17.73
N LEU A 42 22.19 21.13 18.07
CA LEU A 42 20.92 20.46 17.85
C LEU A 42 20.55 20.37 16.36
N VAL A 43 20.81 21.42 15.59
CA VAL A 43 20.67 21.43 14.14
C VAL A 43 21.65 20.44 13.51
N LEU A 44 22.93 20.43 13.92
CA LEU A 44 23.92 19.47 13.44
C LEU A 44 23.52 18.03 13.76
N PHE A 45 23.01 17.79 14.97
CA PHE A 45 22.52 16.47 15.38
C PHE A 45 21.30 16.04 14.55
N ALA A 46 20.32 16.92 14.37
CA ALA A 46 19.16 16.66 13.52
C ALA A 46 19.59 16.37 12.07
N VAL A 47 20.50 17.17 11.51
CA VAL A 47 21.04 16.93 10.16
C VAL A 47 21.78 15.60 10.12
N ALA A 48 22.62 15.27 11.10
CA ALA A 48 23.34 13.99 11.13
C ALA A 48 22.40 12.77 11.20
N VAL A 49 21.32 12.86 11.96
CA VAL A 49 20.32 11.79 12.11
C VAL A 49 19.45 11.66 10.86
N TYR A 50 18.98 12.77 10.28
CA TYR A 50 18.02 12.76 9.17
C TYR A 50 18.66 12.79 7.77
N ALA A 51 19.91 13.23 7.62
CA ALA A 51 20.57 13.30 6.30
C ALA A 51 20.60 11.95 5.55
N PRO A 52 20.88 10.80 6.21
CA PRO A 52 20.87 9.50 5.52
C PRO A 52 19.51 9.15 4.90
N GLU A 53 18.39 9.52 5.54
CA GLU A 53 17.04 9.32 4.99
C GLU A 53 16.65 10.41 3.98
N ALA A 54 17.09 11.65 4.20
CA ALA A 54 16.76 12.79 3.34
C ALA A 54 17.49 12.77 1.99
N LEU A 55 18.70 12.22 1.92
CA LEU A 55 19.50 12.16 0.69
C LEU A 55 18.81 11.34 -0.44
N PRO A 56 18.29 10.11 -0.19
CA PRO A 56 17.48 9.38 -1.17
C PRO A 56 16.14 10.06 -1.50
N LEU A 57 15.55 10.78 -0.54
CA LEU A 57 14.31 11.52 -0.79
C LEU A 57 14.56 12.70 -1.73
N MET A 58 15.69 13.42 -1.59
CA MET A 58 16.07 14.52 -2.47
C MET A 58 16.23 14.08 -3.94
N SER A 59 16.83 12.91 -4.18
CA SER A 59 16.93 12.36 -5.54
C SER A 59 15.56 11.96 -6.11
N ARG A 60 14.68 11.36 -5.29
CA ARG A 60 13.28 11.04 -5.66
C ARG A 60 12.43 12.28 -5.95
N VAL A 61 12.63 13.37 -5.22
CA VAL A 61 11.91 14.63 -5.45
C VAL A 61 12.33 15.25 -6.78
N ARG A 62 13.62 15.16 -7.13
CA ARG A 62 14.15 15.63 -8.41
C ARG A 62 13.66 14.80 -9.59
N ASP A 63 13.57 13.48 -9.43
CA ASP A 63 13.05 12.58 -10.46
C ASP A 63 11.52 12.45 -10.37
N ARG A 64 10.81 13.27 -11.16
CA ARG A 64 9.34 13.24 -11.27
C ARG A 64 8.79 11.85 -11.63
N GLN A 65 9.57 10.99 -12.28
CA GLN A 65 9.14 9.64 -12.66
C GLN A 65 9.08 8.67 -11.49
N GLN A 66 9.69 9.02 -10.35
CA GLN A 66 9.68 8.26 -9.10
C GLN A 66 8.67 8.78 -8.08
N TRP A 67 7.89 9.80 -8.44
CA TRP A 67 6.83 10.29 -7.57
C TRP A 67 5.74 9.22 -7.43
N SER A 68 5.32 8.96 -6.19
CA SER A 68 4.38 7.87 -5.87
C SER A 68 3.09 7.91 -6.70
N GLY A 69 2.52 9.10 -6.91
CA GLY A 69 1.33 9.28 -7.76
C GLY A 69 1.60 8.94 -9.23
N VAL A 70 2.74 9.36 -9.77
CA VAL A 70 3.15 9.06 -11.16
C VAL A 70 3.41 7.56 -11.34
N THR A 71 4.09 6.93 -10.38
CA THR A 71 4.31 5.48 -10.40
C THR A 71 3.00 4.70 -10.29
N THR A 72 2.08 5.12 -9.43
CA THR A 72 0.75 4.50 -9.28
C THR A 72 -0.04 4.60 -10.58
N ARG A 73 -0.08 5.79 -11.19
CA ARG A 73 -0.72 6.02 -12.48
C ARG A 73 -0.11 5.16 -13.59
N ARG A 74 1.22 5.04 -13.63
CA ARG A 74 1.92 4.22 -14.62
C ARG A 74 1.52 2.75 -14.50
N VAL A 75 1.62 2.19 -13.29
CA VAL A 75 1.22 0.81 -13.01
C VAL A 75 -0.25 0.59 -13.39
N ALA A 76 -1.15 1.49 -12.98
CA ALA A 76 -2.56 1.42 -13.33
C ALA A 76 -2.80 1.43 -14.86
N SER A 77 -2.07 2.28 -15.59
CA SER A 77 -2.09 2.30 -17.05
C SER A 77 -1.61 0.98 -17.65
N ASP A 78 -0.52 0.43 -17.14
CA ASP A 78 0.05 -0.85 -17.61
C ASP A 78 -0.94 -2.00 -17.40
N VAL A 79 -1.62 -2.05 -16.24
CA VAL A 79 -2.68 -3.04 -15.96
C VAL A 79 -3.77 -2.98 -17.03
N ARG A 80 -4.32 -1.79 -17.33
CA ARG A 80 -5.37 -1.63 -18.34
C ARG A 80 -4.87 -2.02 -19.74
N THR A 81 -3.64 -1.63 -20.10
CA THR A 81 -3.06 -1.96 -21.39
C THR A 81 -2.91 -3.47 -21.56
N ILE A 82 -2.35 -4.17 -20.55
CA ILE A 82 -2.21 -5.63 -20.56
C ILE A 82 -3.55 -6.31 -20.78
N LEU A 83 -4.61 -5.89 -20.07
CA LEU A 83 -5.97 -6.44 -20.25
C LEU A 83 -6.47 -6.29 -21.69
N ARG A 84 -6.30 -5.10 -22.28
CA ARG A 84 -6.75 -4.80 -23.66
C ARG A 84 -5.97 -5.59 -24.70
N GLU A 85 -4.65 -5.69 -24.54
CA GLU A 85 -3.79 -6.44 -25.46
C GLU A 85 -4.10 -7.94 -25.46
N HIS A 86 -4.57 -8.48 -24.33
CA HIS A 86 -5.01 -9.87 -24.22
C HIS A 86 -6.50 -10.07 -24.50
N GLY A 87 -7.19 -9.05 -25.03
CA GLY A 87 -8.60 -9.14 -25.42
C GLY A 87 -9.59 -9.33 -24.27
N LEU A 88 -9.20 -8.99 -23.03
CA LEU A 88 -10.07 -9.11 -21.87
C LEU A 88 -11.06 -7.94 -21.77
N ASP A 89 -12.28 -8.25 -21.36
CA ASP A 89 -13.34 -7.27 -21.16
C ASP A 89 -13.01 -6.34 -19.97
N THR A 90 -12.79 -5.05 -20.26
CA THR A 90 -12.55 -4.03 -19.24
C THR A 90 -13.80 -3.59 -18.47
N GLY A 91 -14.99 -4.10 -18.84
CA GLY A 91 -16.24 -3.97 -18.09
C GLY A 91 -16.41 -5.01 -16.99
N GLN A 92 -15.57 -6.04 -16.95
CA GLN A 92 -15.56 -7.04 -15.88
C GLN A 92 -14.59 -6.66 -14.75
N PRO A 93 -14.89 -7.09 -13.51
CA PRO A 93 -14.11 -6.69 -12.36
C PRO A 93 -12.73 -7.37 -12.32
N VAL A 94 -11.76 -6.65 -11.76
CA VAL A 94 -10.45 -7.17 -11.39
C VAL A 94 -10.42 -7.41 -9.89
N ALA A 95 -10.11 -8.64 -9.48
CA ALA A 95 -10.00 -9.00 -8.07
C ALA A 95 -8.62 -8.60 -7.52
N THR A 96 -8.57 -7.89 -6.40
CA THR A 96 -7.32 -7.45 -5.79
C THR A 96 -7.48 -7.04 -4.33
N LEU A 97 -6.41 -7.14 -3.55
CA LEU A 97 -6.32 -6.47 -2.24
C LEU A 97 -5.72 -5.06 -2.32
N ALA A 98 -5.29 -4.60 -3.50
CA ALA A 98 -4.76 -3.26 -3.73
C ALA A 98 -5.68 -2.46 -4.69
N PRO A 99 -6.90 -2.12 -4.26
CA PRO A 99 -7.93 -1.54 -5.14
C PRO A 99 -7.52 -0.21 -5.76
N LEU A 100 -6.57 0.51 -5.16
CA LEU A 100 -6.03 1.76 -5.69
C LEU A 100 -5.58 1.65 -7.16
N TYR A 101 -4.83 0.60 -7.52
CA TYR A 101 -4.30 0.45 -8.88
C TYR A 101 -5.40 0.15 -9.90
N VAL A 102 -6.43 -0.59 -9.50
CA VAL A 102 -7.56 -0.95 -10.38
C VAL A 102 -8.50 0.26 -10.56
N MET A 103 -8.77 1.00 -9.49
CA MET A 103 -9.58 2.22 -9.54
C MET A 103 -8.89 3.33 -10.33
N GLU A 104 -7.59 3.55 -10.13
CA GLU A 104 -6.79 4.52 -10.91
C GLU A 104 -6.76 4.13 -12.39
N ALA A 105 -6.80 2.82 -12.67
CA ALA A 105 -6.93 2.29 -14.02
C ALA A 105 -8.35 2.45 -14.56
N ASN A 106 -9.33 3.01 -13.84
CA ASN A 106 -10.74 3.11 -14.19
C ASN A 106 -11.41 1.75 -14.49
N LEU A 107 -10.91 0.67 -13.87
CA LEU A 107 -11.43 -0.68 -14.03
C LEU A 107 -12.40 -1.01 -12.88
N PRO A 108 -13.42 -1.86 -13.10
CA PRO A 108 -14.34 -2.26 -12.04
C PRO A 108 -13.62 -3.10 -10.97
N ILE A 109 -14.06 -2.95 -9.72
CA ILE A 109 -13.59 -3.74 -8.57
C ILE A 109 -14.75 -4.51 -7.95
N TYR A 110 -14.43 -5.55 -7.17
CA TYR A 110 -15.40 -6.17 -6.27
C TYR A 110 -15.64 -5.25 -5.08
N PRO A 111 -16.90 -4.89 -4.77
CA PRO A 111 -17.24 -4.14 -3.56
C PRO A 111 -16.67 -4.79 -2.29
N GLU A 112 -16.67 -6.12 -2.25
CA GLU A 112 -16.16 -6.91 -1.12
C GLU A 112 -14.65 -6.77 -0.89
N LEU A 113 -13.92 -6.25 -1.88
CA LEU A 113 -12.48 -6.01 -1.85
C LEU A 113 -12.12 -4.51 -1.87
N ALA A 114 -13.12 -3.62 -1.82
CA ALA A 114 -12.91 -2.16 -1.93
C ALA A 114 -12.09 -1.58 -0.77
N THR A 115 -12.12 -2.23 0.40
CA THR A 115 -11.30 -1.85 1.57
C THR A 115 -9.91 -2.47 1.56
N GLY A 116 -9.52 -3.14 0.47
CA GLY A 116 -8.23 -3.81 0.32
C GLY A 116 -8.03 -4.89 1.39
N PRO A 117 -6.86 -4.96 2.05
CA PRO A 117 -6.56 -6.03 3.00
C PRO A 117 -7.28 -5.87 4.34
N PHE A 118 -7.88 -4.71 4.66
CA PHE A 118 -8.33 -4.41 6.03
C PHE A 118 -9.50 -5.28 6.46
N LEU A 119 -10.65 -5.22 5.77
CA LEU A 119 -11.80 -6.07 6.09
C LEU A 119 -11.50 -7.53 5.77
N TYR A 120 -10.79 -7.78 4.67
CA TYR A 120 -10.40 -9.12 4.23
C TYR A 120 -9.61 -9.88 5.30
N ARG A 121 -8.64 -9.22 5.96
CA ARG A 121 -7.77 -9.83 7.00
C ARG A 121 -8.57 -10.35 8.19
N VAL A 122 -9.65 -9.67 8.57
CA VAL A 122 -10.49 -10.05 9.72
C VAL A 122 -11.76 -10.79 9.29
N GLY A 123 -11.97 -11.01 8.00
CA GLY A 123 -13.20 -11.55 7.46
C GLY A 123 -13.54 -12.95 8.00
N ASP A 124 -12.53 -13.79 8.25
CA ASP A 124 -12.75 -15.13 8.83
C ASP A 124 -13.23 -15.09 10.30
N LEU A 125 -13.06 -13.95 10.99
CA LEU A 125 -13.57 -13.73 12.36
C LEU A 125 -15.01 -13.24 12.37
N LEU A 126 -15.56 -12.88 11.21
CA LEU A 126 -16.92 -12.36 11.07
C LEU A 126 -17.88 -13.49 10.69
N THR A 127 -19.05 -13.49 11.32
CA THR A 127 -20.18 -14.33 10.91
C THR A 127 -20.57 -14.04 9.45
N PRO A 128 -21.20 -14.99 8.74
CA PRO A 128 -21.71 -14.75 7.39
C PRO A 128 -22.61 -13.50 7.29
N GLU A 129 -23.46 -13.27 8.30
CA GLU A 129 -24.37 -12.13 8.38
C GLU A 129 -23.61 -10.81 8.52
N GLN A 130 -22.55 -10.78 9.34
CA GLN A 130 -21.68 -9.62 9.47
C GLN A 130 -20.93 -9.33 8.17
N ARG A 131 -20.38 -10.36 7.50
CA ARG A 131 -19.70 -10.18 6.21
C ARG A 131 -20.63 -9.63 5.14
N ALA A 132 -21.86 -10.14 5.06
CA ALA A 132 -22.87 -9.61 4.17
C ALA A 132 -23.20 -8.14 4.50
N ARG A 133 -23.39 -7.81 5.79
CA ARG A 133 -23.69 -6.44 6.23
C ARG A 133 -22.58 -5.45 5.92
N TYR A 134 -21.32 -5.84 6.07
CA TYR A 134 -20.17 -4.97 5.78
C TYR A 134 -19.72 -5.01 4.32
N VAL A 135 -20.43 -5.76 3.46
CA VAL A 135 -20.06 -5.99 2.06
C VAL A 135 -18.59 -6.44 2.02
N GLY A 136 -18.29 -7.57 2.66
CA GLY A 136 -16.94 -8.08 2.83
C GLY A 136 -16.82 -9.56 2.46
N THR A 137 -15.58 -9.96 2.22
CA THR A 137 -15.18 -11.36 2.05
C THR A 137 -13.97 -11.67 2.92
N SER A 138 -13.41 -12.86 2.77
CA SER A 138 -12.35 -13.39 3.63
C SER A 138 -11.47 -14.36 2.85
N PRO A 139 -10.27 -14.70 3.35
CA PRO A 139 -9.47 -15.80 2.83
C PRO A 139 -10.23 -17.10 2.61
N ALA A 140 -11.11 -17.48 3.54
CA ALA A 140 -11.87 -18.73 3.40
C ALA A 140 -13.01 -18.65 2.37
N THR A 141 -13.53 -17.45 2.07
CA THR A 141 -14.74 -17.30 1.23
C THR A 141 -14.54 -16.58 -0.08
N ILE A 142 -13.32 -16.12 -0.37
CA ILE A 142 -13.02 -15.43 -1.62
C ILE A 142 -13.23 -16.32 -2.83
N GLY A 143 -12.91 -17.62 -2.75
CA GLY A 143 -13.15 -18.57 -3.85
C GLY A 143 -14.61 -18.56 -4.29
N ALA A 144 -15.54 -18.75 -3.35
CA ALA A 144 -16.97 -18.74 -3.63
C ALA A 144 -17.47 -17.39 -4.19
N LEU A 145 -16.87 -16.26 -3.80
CA LEU A 145 -17.19 -14.96 -4.41
C LEU A 145 -16.78 -14.92 -5.89
N LEU A 146 -15.57 -15.39 -6.20
CA LEU A 146 -15.02 -15.40 -7.54
C LEU A 146 -15.71 -16.44 -8.43
N ASP A 147 -16.12 -17.59 -7.91
CA ASP A 147 -16.89 -18.60 -8.65
C ASP A 147 -18.22 -18.04 -9.17
N ARG A 148 -18.92 -17.25 -8.34
CA ARG A 148 -20.21 -16.64 -8.71
C ARG A 148 -20.08 -15.52 -9.75
N ASN A 149 -18.97 -14.80 -9.72
CA ASN A 149 -18.70 -13.70 -10.64
C ASN A 149 -17.21 -13.72 -11.00
N PRO A 150 -16.79 -14.52 -12.00
CA PRO A 150 -15.38 -14.72 -12.32
C PRO A 150 -14.69 -13.44 -12.79
N PRO A 151 -13.53 -13.08 -12.20
CA PRO A 151 -12.83 -11.85 -12.58
C PRO A 151 -12.22 -11.96 -13.98
N ALA A 152 -12.12 -10.84 -14.68
CA ALA A 152 -11.32 -10.77 -15.91
C ALA A 152 -9.83 -10.96 -15.61
N ALA A 153 -9.37 -10.43 -14.49
CA ALA A 153 -8.02 -10.61 -14.00
C ALA A 153 -7.93 -10.53 -12.48
N ILE A 154 -6.84 -11.08 -11.93
CA ILE A 154 -6.53 -11.04 -10.50
C ILE A 154 -5.19 -10.34 -10.33
N LEU A 155 -5.17 -9.24 -9.58
CA LEU A 155 -4.00 -8.39 -9.33
C LEU A 155 -3.48 -8.61 -7.91
N VAL A 156 -2.23 -9.05 -7.78
CA VAL A 156 -1.60 -9.44 -6.50
C VAL A 156 -0.18 -8.89 -6.33
N LYS A 157 0.43 -9.12 -5.16
CA LYS A 157 1.79 -8.74 -4.76
C LYS A 157 2.04 -7.25 -4.52
N PHE A 158 0.98 -6.49 -4.27
CA PHE A 158 1.08 -5.09 -3.86
C PHE A 158 1.09 -4.90 -2.35
N GLU A 159 0.75 -5.91 -1.57
CA GLU A 159 0.78 -5.87 -0.11
C GLU A 159 2.12 -6.36 0.45
N SER A 160 2.62 -5.68 1.47
CA SER A 160 3.93 -5.93 2.11
C SER A 160 4.04 -7.33 2.72
N GLU A 161 2.90 -7.88 3.15
CA GLU A 161 2.84 -9.16 3.87
C GLU A 161 2.79 -10.38 2.94
N GLY A 162 2.49 -10.21 1.65
CA GLY A 162 2.50 -11.24 0.58
C GLY A 162 1.58 -12.47 0.75
N LYS A 163 1.31 -12.90 1.98
CA LYS A 163 0.53 -14.10 2.34
C LYS A 163 -0.98 -13.91 2.17
N LEU A 164 -1.46 -12.67 2.25
CA LEU A 164 -2.89 -12.39 2.07
C LEU A 164 -3.36 -12.62 0.64
N ASP A 165 -2.46 -12.54 -0.34
CA ASP A 165 -2.76 -12.85 -1.74
C ASP A 165 -2.83 -14.37 -2.02
N THR A 166 -2.41 -15.23 -1.08
CA THR A 166 -2.33 -16.68 -1.31
C THR A 166 -3.66 -17.29 -1.78
N PRO A 167 -4.83 -16.97 -1.19
CA PRO A 167 -6.11 -17.48 -1.69
C PRO A 167 -6.46 -17.00 -3.10
N LEU A 168 -6.10 -15.76 -3.46
CA LEU A 168 -6.31 -15.20 -4.81
C LEU A 168 -5.42 -15.91 -5.84
N ILE A 169 -4.16 -16.15 -5.51
CA ILE A 169 -3.20 -16.87 -6.35
C ILE A 169 -3.62 -18.33 -6.50
N ALA A 170 -4.04 -18.97 -5.41
CA ALA A 170 -4.53 -20.34 -5.43
C ALA A 170 -5.75 -20.49 -6.35
N TYR A 171 -6.73 -19.58 -6.22
CA TYR A 171 -7.88 -19.53 -7.11
C TYR A 171 -7.47 -19.35 -8.57
N ALA A 172 -6.60 -18.38 -8.86
CA ALA A 172 -6.12 -18.13 -10.22
C ALA A 172 -5.49 -19.38 -10.84
N THR A 173 -4.64 -20.06 -10.06
CA THR A 173 -3.92 -21.26 -10.50
C THR A 173 -4.87 -22.43 -10.73
N SER A 174 -5.84 -22.67 -9.84
CA SER A 174 -6.80 -23.77 -9.99
C SER A 174 -7.76 -23.58 -11.16
N HIS A 175 -7.99 -22.33 -11.59
CA HIS A 175 -8.87 -21.99 -12.71
C HIS A 175 -8.11 -21.69 -14.01
N GLY A 176 -6.81 -22.01 -14.08
CA GLY A 176 -6.03 -21.89 -15.31
C GLY A 176 -5.76 -20.46 -15.77
N TYR A 177 -5.78 -19.48 -14.86
CA TYR A 177 -5.42 -18.11 -15.19
C TYR A 177 -3.93 -18.01 -15.54
N GLN A 178 -3.61 -17.25 -16.58
CA GLN A 178 -2.24 -17.06 -17.04
C GLN A 178 -1.55 -15.93 -16.28
N ARG A 179 -0.41 -16.24 -15.65
CA ARG A 179 0.39 -15.26 -14.91
C ARG A 179 1.21 -14.36 -15.86
N ILE A 180 1.13 -13.05 -15.64
CA ILE A 180 1.88 -12.00 -16.35
C ILE A 180 2.48 -11.00 -15.34
N GLY A 181 3.73 -10.62 -15.55
CA GLY A 181 4.39 -9.59 -14.74
C GLY A 181 4.03 -8.18 -15.20
N ILE A 182 3.94 -7.23 -14.28
CA ILE A 182 3.73 -5.82 -14.61
C ILE A 182 5.09 -5.12 -14.75
N PRO A 183 5.36 -4.37 -15.84
CA PRO A 183 6.61 -3.65 -16.01
C PRO A 183 6.94 -2.73 -14.84
N ASN A 184 8.20 -2.74 -14.39
CA ASN A 184 8.71 -1.85 -13.33
C ASN A 184 7.91 -1.87 -12.02
N SER A 185 7.22 -2.97 -11.73
CA SER A 185 6.39 -3.16 -10.54
C SER A 185 6.66 -4.52 -9.93
N ARG A 186 6.43 -4.63 -8.62
CA ARG A 186 6.41 -5.92 -7.92
C ARG A 186 5.12 -6.71 -8.13
N GLY A 187 4.10 -6.06 -8.69
CA GLY A 187 2.78 -6.62 -8.90
C GLY A 187 2.74 -7.66 -10.01
N GLU A 188 1.77 -8.57 -9.90
CA GLU A 188 1.50 -9.60 -10.89
C GLU A 188 0.03 -9.61 -11.26
N LEU A 189 -0.25 -9.87 -12.54
CA LEU A 189 -1.59 -10.18 -13.04
C LEU A 189 -1.73 -11.67 -13.30
N TYR A 190 -2.91 -12.19 -13.01
CA TYR A 190 -3.38 -13.47 -13.50
C TYR A 190 -4.55 -13.17 -14.43
N LEU A 191 -4.40 -13.49 -15.71
CA LEU A 191 -5.38 -13.22 -16.76
C LEU A 191 -6.30 -14.42 -16.93
N ARG A 192 -7.60 -14.19 -17.05
CA ARG A 192 -8.52 -15.27 -17.38
C ARG A 192 -8.18 -15.84 -18.77
N PRO A 193 -8.17 -17.17 -18.97
CA PRO A 193 -7.96 -17.74 -20.28
C PRO A 193 -9.08 -17.32 -21.25
N PRO A 194 -8.80 -17.22 -22.56
CA PRO A 194 -9.83 -17.00 -23.58
C PRO A 194 -10.83 -18.16 -23.55
N GLN A 195 -12.13 -17.82 -23.65
CA GLN A 195 -13.22 -18.79 -23.78
C GLN A 195 -13.34 -19.28 -25.22
#